data_AF-A0A7C6F154-F1
#
_entry.id   AF-A0A7C6F154-F1
#
_cell.length_a   1.000
_cell.length_b   1.000
_cell.length_c   1.000
_cell.angle_alpha   90.00
_cell.angle_beta   90.00
_cell.angle_gamma   90.00
#
_symmetry.space_group_name_H-M   'P 1'
#
loop_
_entity.id
_entity.type
_entity.pdbx_description
1 polymer ?
#
loop_
_entity_poly.entity_id
_entity_poly.type
_entity_poly.pdbx_seq_one_letter_code
_entity_poly.pdbx_strand_id
1 'polypeptide(L)'
;DVLALLRRWGIVTAEGRLQCNNSIRQGLPEDLAERIVEDEGTPAFVVAHSSETVFQQPVVLTQRDVRQLQLAIGAIRTGTEMLLRSAQVAPEHLQTIYLAGGFGNYIRRRNAQLVGLLPRGIPTERIQFCGNTSLLGAKMVLLSRELAETAEKVSRTVEHVDLASQPDFHWKFAEAMIFPECEKPASDGDL
;
A
#
# COMPACT_ATOMS: atom_id res chain seq x y z
N ASP A 1 -6.73 0.12 2.01
CA ASP A 1 -8.07 0.59 1.58
C ASP A 1 -8.47 1.94 2.14
N VAL A 2 -8.58 2.11 3.46
CA VAL A 2 -8.93 3.41 4.08
C VAL A 2 -8.10 4.56 3.51
N LEU A 3 -6.76 4.46 3.54
CA LEU A 3 -5.87 5.47 2.97
C LEU A 3 -6.18 5.79 1.50
N ALA A 4 -6.49 4.79 0.67
CA ALA A 4 -6.81 4.99 -0.74
C ALA A 4 -8.11 5.78 -0.91
N LEU A 5 -9.12 5.51 -0.08
CA LEU A 5 -10.38 6.25 -0.07
C LEU A 5 -10.17 7.70 0.39
N LEU A 6 -9.42 7.90 1.48
CA LEU A 6 -9.10 9.24 1.97
C LEU A 6 -8.31 10.07 0.95
N ARG A 7 -7.42 9.42 0.18
CA ARG A 7 -6.72 10.05 -0.96
C ARG A 7 -7.70 10.47 -2.06
N ARG A 8 -8.60 9.58 -2.48
CA ARG A 8 -9.63 9.88 -3.50
C ARG A 8 -10.53 11.05 -3.13
N TRP A 9 -10.94 11.13 -1.87
CA TRP A 9 -11.76 12.21 -1.36
C TRP A 9 -10.96 13.48 -1.02
N GLY A 10 -9.64 13.46 -1.16
CA GLY A 10 -8.77 14.59 -0.85
C GLY A 10 -8.60 14.85 0.66
N ILE A 11 -9.11 14.00 1.53
CA ILE A 11 -8.92 14.09 2.98
C ILE A 11 -7.43 13.92 3.34
N VAL A 12 -6.71 13.10 2.58
CA VAL A 12 -5.25 12.98 2.63
C VAL A 12 -4.62 13.54 1.36
N THR A 13 -3.65 14.44 1.47
CA THR A 13 -2.90 15.02 0.33
C THR A 13 -1.87 14.04 -0.25
N ALA A 14 -1.25 14.39 -1.38
CA ALA A 14 -0.24 13.54 -2.04
C ALA A 14 1.01 13.37 -1.16
N GLU A 15 1.31 14.42 -0.40
CA GLU A 15 2.39 14.45 0.57
C GLU A 15 2.04 13.69 1.84
N GLY A 16 0.83 13.10 1.96
CA GLY A 16 0.40 12.32 3.12
C GLY A 16 -0.08 13.17 4.30
N ARG A 17 -0.54 14.42 4.06
CA ARG A 17 -1.10 15.28 5.11
C ARG A 17 -2.62 15.07 5.23
N LEU A 18 -3.12 14.84 6.44
CA LEU A 18 -4.56 14.88 6.73
C LEU A 18 -5.05 16.34 6.77
N GLN A 19 -6.21 16.58 6.17
CA GLN A 19 -6.83 17.90 6.09
C GLN A 19 -8.03 17.99 7.04
N CYS A 20 -8.12 19.08 7.81
CA CYS A 20 -9.27 19.38 8.69
C CYS A 20 -9.96 20.71 8.39
N ASN A 21 -9.53 21.43 7.34
CA ASN A 21 -10.04 22.78 7.03
C ASN A 21 -11.52 22.78 6.59
N ASN A 22 -12.18 23.93 6.72
CA ASN A 22 -13.59 24.04 6.34
C ASN A 22 -13.82 23.80 4.83
N SER A 23 -12.84 24.14 3.99
CA SER A 23 -12.91 23.93 2.55
C SER A 23 -13.03 22.46 2.18
N ILE A 24 -12.31 21.55 2.85
CA ILE A 24 -12.44 20.12 2.57
C ILE A 24 -13.80 19.61 3.07
N ARG A 25 -14.24 20.02 4.26
CA ARG A 25 -15.52 19.58 4.85
C ARG A 25 -16.72 19.94 3.97
N GLN A 26 -16.74 21.15 3.39
CA GLN A 26 -17.82 21.59 2.50
C GLN A 26 -17.90 20.83 1.18
N GLY A 27 -16.79 20.22 0.75
CA GLY A 27 -16.72 19.44 -0.49
C GLY A 27 -16.94 17.93 -0.30
N LEU A 28 -17.27 17.49 0.92
CA LEU A 28 -17.47 16.09 1.27
C LEU A 28 -18.94 15.81 1.61
N PRO A 29 -19.40 14.57 1.37
CA PRO A 29 -20.60 14.03 2.02
C PRO A 29 -20.57 14.25 3.54
N GLU A 30 -21.74 14.53 4.13
CA GLU A 30 -21.89 14.86 5.56
C GLU A 30 -21.31 13.78 6.48
N ASP A 31 -21.60 12.51 6.16
CA ASP A 31 -21.09 11.33 6.88
C ASP A 31 -19.56 11.20 6.88
N LEU A 32 -18.89 11.64 5.80
CA LEU A 32 -17.43 11.70 5.73
C LEU A 32 -16.86 12.93 6.42
N ALA A 33 -17.55 14.07 6.32
CA ALA A 33 -17.11 15.33 6.92
C ALA A 33 -17.11 15.26 8.46
N GLU A 34 -18.14 14.62 9.05
CA GLU A 34 -18.26 14.42 10.51
C GLU A 34 -17.15 13.53 11.08
N ARG A 35 -16.59 12.63 10.27
CA ARG A 35 -15.49 11.74 10.68
C ARG A 35 -14.13 12.44 10.74
N ILE A 36 -14.02 13.69 10.26
CA ILE A 36 -12.79 14.48 10.36
C ILE A 36 -12.75 15.20 11.72
N VAL A 37 -11.81 14.78 12.57
CA VAL A 37 -11.68 15.27 13.94
C VAL A 37 -10.26 15.79 14.20
N GLU A 38 -10.07 16.39 15.37
CA GLU A 38 -8.75 16.71 15.90
C GLU A 38 -8.41 15.75 17.04
N ASP A 39 -7.20 15.19 17.00
CA ASP A 39 -6.62 14.32 18.01
C ASP A 39 -5.29 14.93 18.47
N GLU A 40 -5.20 15.29 19.75
CA GLU A 40 -4.05 16.00 20.34
C GLU A 40 -3.59 17.24 19.56
N GLY A 41 -4.54 17.99 18.97
CA GLY A 41 -4.25 19.17 18.15
C GLY A 41 -3.75 18.86 16.74
N THR A 42 -3.83 17.60 16.30
CA THR A 42 -3.50 17.18 14.94
C THR A 42 -4.72 16.60 14.22
N PRO A 43 -4.84 16.76 12.89
CA PRO A 43 -5.95 16.18 12.14
C PRO A 43 -5.96 14.65 12.22
N ALA A 44 -7.14 14.08 12.46
CA ALA A 44 -7.38 12.64 12.49
C ALA A 44 -8.70 12.27 11.82
N PHE A 45 -8.89 10.99 11.51
CA PHE A 45 -10.08 10.48 10.86
C PHE A 45 -10.69 9.31 11.63
N VAL A 46 -11.96 9.41 11.99
CA VAL A 46 -12.69 8.35 12.71
C VAL A 46 -13.15 7.28 11.72
N VAL A 47 -12.46 6.14 11.74
CA VAL A 47 -12.82 4.96 10.93
C VAL A 47 -14.04 4.25 11.50
N ALA A 48 -14.14 4.17 12.82
CA ALA A 48 -15.31 3.65 13.52
C ALA A 48 -15.55 4.44 14.82
N HIS A 49 -16.79 4.87 15.06
CA HIS A 49 -17.21 5.50 16.30
C HIS A 49 -17.27 4.47 17.44
N SER A 50 -17.24 4.93 18.69
CA SER A 50 -17.36 4.06 19.87
C SER A 50 -18.65 3.24 19.89
N SER A 51 -19.75 3.76 19.34
CA SER A 51 -21.02 3.04 19.19
C SER A 51 -20.96 1.88 18.18
N GLU A 52 -19.99 1.90 17.27
CA GLU A 52 -19.80 0.88 16.23
C GLU A 52 -18.83 -0.23 16.68
N THR A 53 -18.14 -0.08 17.82
CA THR A 53 -17.12 -1.02 18.29
C THR A 53 -17.54 -1.79 19.54
N VAL A 54 -17.12 -3.06 19.61
CA VAL A 54 -17.41 -3.94 20.77
C VAL A 54 -16.80 -3.40 22.06
N PHE A 55 -15.65 -2.74 21.97
CA PHE A 55 -14.91 -2.20 23.13
C PHE A 55 -15.35 -0.79 23.53
N GLN A 56 -16.36 -0.20 22.87
CA GLN A 56 -16.84 1.16 23.13
C GLN A 56 -15.75 2.24 23.02
N GLN A 57 -14.74 2.00 22.19
CA GLN A 57 -13.66 2.93 21.89
C GLN A 57 -13.63 3.21 20.40
N PRO A 58 -13.45 4.46 19.96
CA PRO A 58 -13.36 4.76 18.54
C PRO A 58 -12.08 4.18 17.94
N VAL A 59 -12.15 3.78 16.66
CA VAL A 59 -10.97 3.47 15.84
C VAL A 59 -10.64 4.71 15.03
N VAL A 60 -9.47 5.28 15.32
CA VAL A 60 -9.02 6.55 14.72
C VAL A 60 -7.77 6.29 13.89
N LEU A 61 -7.74 6.89 12.69
CA LEU A 61 -6.55 6.97 11.85
C LEU A 61 -5.92 8.36 12.05
N THR A 62 -4.71 8.37 12.60
CA THR A 62 -4.00 9.62 12.91
C THR A 62 -3.06 10.04 11.77
N GLN A 63 -2.57 11.28 11.85
CA GLN A 63 -1.51 11.75 10.96
C GLN A 63 -0.24 10.88 11.07
N ARG A 64 0.08 10.36 12.26
CA ARG A 64 1.24 9.48 12.47
C ARG A 64 1.07 8.16 11.73
N ASP A 65 -0.13 7.58 11.75
CA ASP A 65 -0.43 6.33 11.05
C ASP A 65 -0.26 6.49 9.53
N VAL A 66 -0.75 7.61 8.98
CA VAL A 66 -0.55 7.95 7.56
C VAL A 66 0.94 8.01 7.23
N ARG A 67 1.78 8.60 8.10
CA ARG A 67 3.23 8.65 7.90
C ARG A 67 3.89 7.28 7.95
N GLN A 68 3.49 6.41 8.87
CA GLN A 68 4.02 5.04 8.92
C GLN A 68 3.65 4.25 7.66
N LEU A 69 2.41 4.36 7.18
CA LEU A 69 2.00 3.75 5.91
C LEU A 69 2.80 4.31 4.73
N GLN A 70 3.03 5.62 4.70
CA GLN A 70 3.81 6.28 3.65
C GLN A 70 5.26 5.78 3.60
N LEU A 71 5.90 5.60 4.76
CA LEU A 71 7.24 5.02 4.85
C LEU A 71 7.27 3.59 4.32
N ALA A 72 6.30 2.76 4.72
CA ALA A 72 6.21 1.37 4.28
C ALA A 72 5.96 1.25 2.76
N ILE A 73 5.02 2.04 2.24
CA ILE A 73 4.72 2.09 0.80
C ILE A 73 5.93 2.62 0.02
N GLY A 74 6.55 3.70 0.49
CA GLY A 74 7.75 4.27 -0.10
C GLY A 74 8.87 3.24 -0.22
N ALA A 75 9.13 2.47 0.84
CA ALA A 75 10.16 1.44 0.85
C ALA A 75 9.90 0.34 -0.20
N ILE A 76 8.67 -0.18 -0.26
CA ILE A 76 8.30 -1.23 -1.23
C ILE A 76 8.36 -0.71 -2.66
N ARG A 77 7.86 0.50 -2.90
CA ARG A 77 7.85 1.15 -4.21
C ARG A 77 9.28 1.43 -4.71
N THR A 78 10.12 2.05 -3.89
CA THR A 78 11.53 2.29 -4.20
C THR A 78 12.25 0.97 -4.48
N GLY A 79 12.01 -0.04 -3.65
CA GLY A 79 12.56 -1.38 -3.85
C GLY A 79 12.22 -1.95 -5.23
N THR A 80 10.94 -1.89 -5.57
CA THR A 80 10.42 -2.40 -6.85
C THR A 80 10.98 -1.62 -8.04
N GLU A 81 10.96 -0.30 -8.00
CA GLU A 81 11.44 0.57 -9.09
C GLU A 81 12.95 0.40 -9.34
N MET A 82 13.74 0.30 -8.28
CA MET A 82 15.19 0.11 -8.39
C MET A 82 15.55 -1.29 -8.89
N LEU A 83 14.86 -2.34 -8.43
CA LEU A 83 15.09 -3.70 -8.93
C LEU A 83 14.74 -3.84 -10.42
N LEU A 84 13.63 -3.22 -10.86
CA LEU A 84 13.26 -3.19 -12.27
C LEU A 84 14.32 -2.47 -13.12
N ARG A 85 14.86 -1.35 -12.61
CA ARG A 85 15.96 -0.63 -13.25
C ARG A 85 17.23 -1.50 -13.34
N SER A 86 17.65 -2.13 -12.25
CA SER A 86 18.82 -3.02 -12.24
C SER A 86 18.65 -4.21 -13.20
N ALA A 87 17.45 -4.76 -13.29
CA ALA A 87 17.12 -5.83 -14.23
C ALA A 87 16.91 -5.34 -15.68
N GLN A 88 16.91 -4.03 -15.92
CA GLN A 88 16.58 -3.41 -17.22
C GLN A 88 15.20 -3.84 -17.76
N VAL A 89 14.25 -4.06 -16.85
CA VAL A 89 12.88 -4.47 -17.18
C VAL A 89 11.95 -3.27 -17.01
N ALA A 90 11.29 -2.87 -18.11
CA ALA A 90 10.22 -1.88 -18.04
C ALA A 90 8.98 -2.46 -17.30
N PRO A 91 8.28 -1.68 -16.46
CA PRO A 91 7.12 -2.17 -15.71
C PRO A 91 6.04 -2.83 -16.58
N GLU A 92 5.86 -2.37 -17.81
CA GLU A 92 4.85 -2.86 -18.76
C GLU A 92 5.17 -4.28 -19.26
N HIS A 93 6.46 -4.67 -19.21
CA HIS A 93 6.93 -6.00 -19.58
C HIS A 93 6.71 -7.03 -18.47
N LEU A 94 6.30 -6.61 -17.26
CA LEU A 94 5.93 -7.55 -16.21
C LEU A 94 4.68 -8.36 -16.60
N GLN A 95 4.86 -9.67 -16.69
CA GLN A 95 3.79 -10.61 -17.04
C GLN A 95 2.85 -10.88 -15.86
N THR A 96 3.41 -11.04 -14.67
CA THR A 96 2.67 -11.35 -13.44
C THR A 96 3.36 -10.76 -12.23
N ILE A 97 2.59 -10.22 -11.28
CA ILE A 97 3.04 -9.88 -9.93
C ILE A 97 2.43 -10.87 -8.96
N TYR A 98 3.27 -11.66 -8.31
CA TYR A 98 2.85 -12.55 -7.22
C TYR A 98 2.97 -11.82 -5.89
N LEU A 99 1.84 -11.51 -5.25
CA LEU A 99 1.82 -10.88 -3.94
C LEU A 99 1.63 -11.93 -2.84
N ALA A 100 2.68 -12.13 -2.05
CA ALA A 100 2.68 -13.00 -0.89
C ALA A 100 2.50 -12.19 0.41
N GLY A 101 2.11 -12.89 1.48
CA GLY A 101 1.93 -12.35 2.82
C GLY A 101 0.46 -12.27 3.26
N GLY A 102 0.25 -12.14 4.56
CA GLY A 102 -1.11 -12.14 5.16
C GLY A 102 -1.99 -10.97 4.69
N PHE A 103 -1.37 -9.87 4.26
CA PHE A 103 -2.07 -8.71 3.72
C PHE A 103 -2.64 -8.94 2.31
N GLY A 104 -2.07 -9.88 1.55
CA GLY A 104 -2.44 -10.06 0.15
C GLY A 104 -3.91 -10.46 -0.03
N ASN A 105 -4.47 -11.26 0.86
CA ASN A 105 -5.83 -11.76 0.69
C ASN A 105 -6.93 -10.68 0.74
N TYR A 106 -6.62 -9.47 1.24
CA TYR A 106 -7.64 -8.46 1.53
C TYR A 106 -7.39 -7.09 0.89
N ILE A 107 -6.20 -6.86 0.31
CA ILE A 107 -5.92 -5.58 -0.34
C ILE A 107 -6.56 -5.54 -1.72
N ARG A 108 -7.39 -4.52 -1.98
CA ARG A 108 -7.89 -4.27 -3.34
C ARG A 108 -6.74 -3.81 -4.22
N ARG A 109 -6.45 -4.55 -5.30
CA ARG A 109 -5.36 -4.28 -6.26
C ARG A 109 -5.34 -2.83 -6.74
N ARG A 110 -6.51 -2.31 -7.13
CA ARG A 110 -6.69 -0.92 -7.57
C ARG A 110 -6.32 0.08 -6.47
N ASN A 111 -6.65 -0.20 -5.21
CA ASN A 111 -6.30 0.66 -4.09
C ASN A 111 -4.79 0.64 -3.81
N ALA A 112 -4.14 -0.53 -3.92
CA ALA A 112 -2.69 -0.65 -3.82
C ALA A 112 -1.97 0.19 -4.88
N GLN A 113 -2.45 0.15 -6.12
CA GLN A 113 -1.93 0.99 -7.20
C GLN A 113 -2.22 2.48 -6.97
N LEU A 114 -3.39 2.80 -6.42
CA LEU A 114 -3.77 4.18 -6.12
C LEU A 114 -2.81 4.82 -5.13
N VAL A 115 -2.47 4.13 -4.05
CA VAL A 115 -1.51 4.61 -3.05
C VAL A 115 -0.05 4.42 -3.48
N GLY A 116 0.23 3.85 -4.65
CA GLY A 116 1.59 3.66 -5.15
C GLY A 116 2.33 2.47 -4.56
N LEU A 117 1.65 1.55 -3.86
CA LEU A 117 2.25 0.31 -3.39
C LEU A 117 2.61 -0.63 -4.55
N LEU A 118 1.78 -0.67 -5.59
CA LEU A 118 1.99 -1.46 -6.79
C LEU A 118 2.07 -0.55 -8.03
N PRO A 119 2.81 -0.94 -9.09
CA PRO A 119 2.92 -0.14 -10.30
C PRO A 119 1.57 0.04 -10.98
N ARG A 120 1.23 1.28 -11.38
CA ARG A 120 -0.05 1.62 -12.03
C ARG A 120 -0.17 1.17 -13.47
N GLY A 121 0.96 1.03 -14.18
CA GLY A 121 1.00 0.60 -15.59
C GLY A 121 0.67 -0.88 -15.81
N ILE A 122 0.38 -1.63 -14.75
CA ILE A 122 0.17 -3.08 -14.82
C ILE A 122 -1.34 -3.37 -14.65
N PRO A 123 -1.96 -4.08 -15.60
CA PRO A 123 -3.36 -4.51 -15.47
C PRO A 123 -3.58 -5.31 -14.20
N THR A 124 -4.70 -5.07 -13.50
CA THR A 124 -4.94 -5.70 -12.19
C THR A 124 -5.07 -7.23 -12.28
N GLU A 125 -5.42 -7.75 -13.45
CA GLU A 125 -5.56 -9.18 -13.75
C GLU A 125 -4.21 -9.89 -13.68
N ARG A 126 -3.10 -9.17 -13.86
CA ARG A 126 -1.74 -9.69 -13.72
C ARG A 126 -1.25 -9.75 -12.27
N ILE A 127 -2.04 -9.29 -11.30
CA ILE A 127 -1.66 -9.28 -9.88
C ILE A 127 -2.33 -10.47 -9.17
N GLN A 128 -1.54 -11.44 -8.74
CA GLN A 128 -2.02 -12.68 -8.13
C GLN A 128 -1.65 -12.75 -6.65
N PHE A 129 -2.66 -12.91 -5.79
CA PHE A 129 -2.44 -13.10 -4.36
C PHE A 129 -2.16 -14.57 -4.06
N CYS A 130 -1.03 -14.82 -3.41
CA CYS A 130 -0.53 -16.17 -3.15
C CYS A 130 -0.65 -16.58 -1.67
N GLY A 131 -1.24 -15.72 -0.83
CA GLY A 131 -1.34 -15.94 0.61
C GLY A 131 0.03 -16.08 1.29
N ASN A 132 0.10 -16.92 2.32
CA ASN A 132 1.36 -17.17 3.04
C ASN A 132 2.22 -18.21 2.31
N THR A 133 3.01 -17.75 1.34
CA THR A 133 3.90 -18.60 0.54
C THR A 133 5.03 -19.23 1.36
N SER A 134 5.47 -18.57 2.44
CA SER A 134 6.49 -19.12 3.36
C SER A 134 5.97 -20.39 4.04
N LEU A 135 4.75 -20.35 4.60
CA LEU A 135 4.11 -21.52 5.23
C LEU A 135 3.79 -22.61 4.20
N LEU A 136 3.31 -22.23 3.01
CA LEU A 136 3.04 -23.18 1.94
C LEU A 136 4.33 -23.90 1.49
N GLY A 137 5.41 -23.15 1.25
CA GLY A 137 6.71 -23.70 0.90
C GLY A 137 7.28 -24.62 1.98
N ALA A 138 7.16 -24.25 3.26
CA ALA A 138 7.57 -25.09 4.37
C ALA A 138 6.82 -26.44 4.39
N LYS A 139 5.50 -26.43 4.16
CA LYS A 139 4.70 -27.67 4.04
C LYS A 139 5.12 -28.52 2.84
N MET A 140 5.37 -27.89 1.69
CA MET A 140 5.81 -28.58 0.48
C MET A 140 7.14 -29.32 0.68
N VAL A 141 8.12 -28.63 1.26
CA VAL A 141 9.46 -29.20 1.55
C VAL A 141 9.40 -30.26 2.64
N LEU A 142 8.55 -30.10 3.65
CA LEU A 142 8.34 -31.11 4.70
C LEU A 142 7.83 -32.44 4.13
N LEU A 143 7.00 -32.39 3.07
CA LEU A 143 6.35 -33.55 2.47
C LEU A 143 7.09 -34.12 1.26
N SER A 144 8.09 -33.43 0.70
CA SER A 144 8.82 -33.88 -0.48
C SER A 144 10.30 -33.48 -0.47
N ARG A 145 11.16 -34.50 -0.50
CA ARG A 145 12.61 -34.33 -0.61
C ARG A 145 13.02 -33.70 -1.96
N GLU A 146 12.32 -34.05 -3.04
CA GLU A 146 12.57 -33.46 -4.36
C GLU A 146 12.27 -31.94 -4.36
N LEU A 147 11.20 -31.51 -3.69
CA LEU A 147 10.88 -30.09 -3.53
C LEU A 147 11.90 -29.40 -2.62
N ALA A 148 12.42 -30.08 -1.60
CA ALA A 148 13.53 -29.59 -0.77
C ALA A 148 14.78 -29.29 -1.62
N GLU A 149 15.20 -30.25 -2.45
CA GLU A 149 16.35 -30.10 -3.33
C GLU A 149 16.12 -29.00 -4.38
N THR A 150 14.90 -28.87 -4.89
CA THR A 150 14.53 -27.79 -5.82
C THR A 150 14.63 -26.43 -5.15
N ALA A 151 14.10 -26.29 -3.93
CA ALA A 151 14.18 -25.05 -3.17
C ALA A 151 15.64 -24.65 -2.88
N GLU A 152 16.51 -25.61 -2.56
CA GLU A 152 17.95 -25.37 -2.37
C GLU A 152 18.65 -24.96 -3.67
N LYS A 153 18.27 -25.52 -4.82
CA LYS A 153 18.80 -25.07 -6.12
C LYS A 153 18.38 -23.65 -6.43
N VAL A 154 17.11 -23.30 -6.22
CA VAL A 154 16.60 -21.94 -6.45
C VAL A 154 17.26 -20.92 -5.52
N SER A 155 17.46 -21.25 -4.24
CA SER A 155 18.09 -20.31 -3.30
C SER A 155 19.51 -19.92 -3.74
N ARG A 156 20.24 -20.84 -4.38
CA ARG A 156 21.59 -20.60 -4.93
C ARG A 156 21.60 -19.72 -6.19
N THR A 157 20.45 -19.50 -6.85
CA THR A 157 20.35 -18.61 -8.02
C THR A 157 19.88 -17.20 -7.68
N VAL A 158 19.49 -16.94 -6.42
CA VAL A 158 19.02 -15.62 -5.98
C VAL A 158 20.20 -14.69 -5.74
N GLU A 159 20.21 -13.54 -6.39
CA GLU A 159 21.15 -12.46 -6.13
C GLU A 159 20.56 -11.45 -5.15
N HIS A 160 21.33 -11.09 -4.13
CA HIS A 160 20.95 -10.03 -3.21
C HIS A 160 21.44 -8.67 -3.74
N VAL A 161 20.50 -7.79 -4.03
CA VAL A 161 20.80 -6.40 -4.42
C VAL A 161 20.66 -5.51 -3.20
N ASP A 162 21.78 -4.94 -2.74
CA ASP A 162 21.76 -3.94 -1.67
C ASP A 162 21.33 -2.58 -2.25
N LEU A 163 20.05 -2.27 -2.08
CA LEU A 163 19.47 -1.04 -2.61
C LEU A 163 19.85 0.19 -1.78
N ALA A 164 20.07 0.02 -0.47
CA ALA A 164 20.32 1.14 0.43
C ALA A 164 21.70 1.77 0.22
N SER A 165 22.65 1.03 -0.35
CA SER A 165 23.97 1.54 -0.71
C SER A 165 24.03 2.24 -2.07
N GLN A 166 22.97 2.18 -2.87
CA GLN A 166 22.96 2.88 -4.16
C GLN A 166 22.82 4.41 -3.98
N PRO A 167 23.59 5.22 -4.73
CA PRO A 167 23.62 6.67 -4.54
C PRO A 167 22.26 7.38 -4.69
N ASP A 168 21.34 6.85 -5.50
CA ASP A 168 20.04 7.44 -5.78
C ASP A 168 18.92 6.95 -4.84
N PHE A 169 19.21 6.03 -3.90
CA PHE A 169 18.21 5.44 -3.01
C PHE A 169 17.42 6.49 -2.23
N HIS A 170 18.10 7.43 -1.56
CA HIS A 170 17.44 8.43 -0.73
C HIS A 170 16.50 9.33 -1.54
N TRP A 171 16.90 9.70 -2.75
CA TRP A 171 16.09 10.51 -3.65
C TRP A 171 14.87 9.72 -4.13
N LYS A 172 15.09 8.48 -4.58
CA LYS A 172 14.01 7.58 -5.02
C LYS A 172 13.03 7.26 -3.90
N PHE A 173 13.51 7.12 -2.68
CA PHE A 173 12.68 6.93 -1.49
C PHE A 173 11.84 8.17 -1.17
N ALA A 174 12.44 9.36 -1.22
CA ALA A 174 11.71 10.61 -1.03
C ALA A 174 10.62 10.81 -2.11
N GLU A 175 10.93 10.53 -3.38
CA GLU A 175 9.94 10.54 -4.48
C GLU A 175 8.83 9.52 -4.24
N ALA A 176 9.18 8.30 -3.84
CA ALA A 176 8.22 7.21 -3.63
C ALA A 176 7.28 7.45 -2.44
N MET A 177 7.69 8.27 -1.47
CA MET A 177 6.81 8.70 -0.37
C MET A 177 5.69 9.61 -0.87
N ILE A 178 5.83 10.32 -1.99
CA ILE A 178 4.70 11.08 -2.54
C ILE A 178 3.70 10.13 -3.17
N PHE A 179 2.49 10.10 -2.61
CA PHE A 179 1.41 9.29 -3.13
C PHE A 179 1.04 9.78 -4.54
N PRO A 180 0.90 8.86 -5.51
CA PRO A 180 0.60 9.30 -6.86
C PRO A 180 -0.79 9.93 -6.97
N GLU A 181 -0.99 10.78 -7.98
CA GLU A 181 -2.22 11.56 -8.15
C GLU A 181 -3.45 10.66 -8.31
N CYS A 182 -4.60 11.05 -7.79
CA CYS A 182 -5.82 10.28 -7.94
C CYS A 182 -6.99 11.20 -8.29
N GLU A 183 -7.86 10.73 -9.17
CA GLU A 183 -9.08 11.44 -9.52
C GLU A 183 -10.09 11.36 -8.37
N LYS A 184 -10.78 12.49 -8.14
CA LYS A 184 -11.90 12.52 -7.21
C LYS A 184 -13.03 11.62 -7.74
N PRO A 185 -13.74 10.90 -6.87
CA PRO A 185 -14.95 10.19 -7.30
C PRO A 185 -15.93 11.20 -7.90
N ALA A 186 -16.60 10.81 -8.98
CA ALA A 186 -17.74 11.57 -9.50
C ALA A 186 -18.80 11.67 -8.40
N SER A 187 -19.55 12.78 -8.38
CA SER A 187 -20.49 13.12 -7.30
C SER A 187 -21.68 12.15 -7.13
N ASP A 188 -21.79 11.11 -7.96
CA ASP A 188 -22.90 10.15 -7.90
C ASP A 188 -22.41 8.69 -7.88
N GLY A 189 -22.74 7.98 -6.79
CA GLY A 189 -23.38 6.67 -6.89
C GLY A 189 -22.57 5.38 -6.96
N ASP A 190 -21.28 5.36 -7.30
CA ASP A 190 -20.55 4.09 -7.44
C ASP A 190 -19.66 3.77 -6.22
N LEU A 191 -20.27 3.18 -5.18
CA LEU A 191 -19.61 2.48 -4.07
C LEU A 191 -19.77 0.96 -4.17
#